data_AF-A0A2E8A962-F1
#
_entry.id   AF-A0A2E8A962-F1
#
_cell.length_a   1.000
_cell.length_b   1.000
_cell.length_c   1.000
_cell.angle_alpha   90.00
_cell.angle_beta   90.00
_cell.angle_gamma   90.00
#
_symmetry.space_group_name_H-M   'P 1'
#
loop_
_entity.id
_entity.type
_entity.pdbx_description
1 polymer ?
#
loop_
_entity_poly.entity_id
_entity_poly.type
_entity_poly.pdbx_seq_one_letter_code
_entity_poly.pdbx_strand_id
1 'polypeptide(L)'
;MTTTLETARRLIANRVPGPFREAGGLPGDRETMRLDAAARAYLWNRNVRHMGARAALEAAAPVALRHHTDRRVKLWYGNRGGAGAPFQRGGDSLRWIENTEAAGLRFVAWADEVKGAGVEHTGWHCTEENWTGETLRGGVWQLPGKGGAARLLYGYAEFEGRGEMNPGSAALVVSDVVSVPVADDWRGDLLGADETADAARWADGLAESTAETRRDESAAYERGKAAGEADNAAAEARRELLPLLAELRALRRSRVAGETPAACKALRSAVDSLLETISKKRAKRDRAWGDSGWQGTLDSWRAGFMDESEGGFVRAVRLGYASRDDWRGAPEANPCGVMA
;
A
#
# COMPACT_ATOMS: atom_id res chain seq x y z
N MET A 1 -36.57 2.51 3.88
CA MET A 1 -36.04 1.15 4.10
C MET A 1 -35.38 0.71 2.81
N THR A 2 -34.06 0.83 2.72
CA THR A 2 -33.29 0.30 1.56
C THR A 2 -33.40 -1.22 1.55
N THR A 3 -33.72 -1.79 0.39
CA THR A 3 -33.88 -3.24 0.26
C THR A 3 -32.51 -3.93 0.40
N THR A 4 -32.47 -5.14 0.96
CA THR A 4 -31.24 -5.95 1.16
C THR A 4 -30.38 -6.06 -0.10
N LEU A 5 -31.03 -6.14 -1.27
CA LEU A 5 -30.40 -6.16 -2.60
C LEU A 5 -29.66 -4.86 -2.93
N GLU A 6 -30.21 -3.72 -2.53
CA GLU A 6 -29.68 -2.40 -2.84
C GLU A 6 -28.43 -2.11 -2.01
N THR A 7 -28.41 -2.59 -0.77
CA THR A 7 -27.21 -2.60 0.09
C THR A 7 -26.11 -3.48 -0.50
N ALA A 8 -26.43 -4.71 -0.95
CA ALA A 8 -25.46 -5.59 -1.59
C ALA A 8 -24.92 -5.00 -2.90
N ARG A 9 -25.80 -4.41 -3.73
CA ARG A 9 -25.41 -3.72 -4.97
C ARG A 9 -24.44 -2.58 -4.71
N ARG A 10 -24.70 -1.76 -3.70
CA ARG A 10 -23.84 -0.63 -3.33
C ARG A 10 -22.50 -1.09 -2.78
N LEU A 11 -22.47 -2.14 -1.97
CA LEU A 11 -21.24 -2.74 -1.46
C LEU A 11 -20.37 -3.30 -2.59
N ILE A 12 -20.97 -4.05 -3.53
CA ILE A 12 -20.25 -4.62 -4.69
C ILE A 12 -19.78 -3.50 -5.62
N ALA A 13 -20.62 -2.52 -5.93
CA ALA A 13 -20.28 -1.41 -6.83
C ALA A 13 -19.16 -0.50 -6.28
N ASN A 14 -19.08 -0.31 -4.96
CA ASN A 14 -17.99 0.46 -4.34
C ASN A 14 -16.66 -0.32 -4.28
N ARG A 15 -16.69 -1.64 -4.50
CA ARG A 15 -15.53 -2.54 -4.39
C ARG A 15 -15.00 -3.01 -5.75
N VAL A 16 -15.66 -2.64 -6.84
CA VAL A 16 -15.21 -2.84 -8.22
C VAL A 16 -14.87 -1.45 -8.80
N PRO A 17 -13.64 -1.17 -9.22
CA PRO A 17 -13.30 0.15 -9.75
C PRO A 17 -13.92 0.35 -11.14
N GLY A 18 -14.77 1.38 -11.28
CA GLY A 18 -15.29 1.87 -12.57
C GLY A 18 -16.77 1.58 -12.84
N PRO A 19 -17.42 2.32 -13.77
CA PRO A 19 -18.79 2.05 -14.18
C PRO A 19 -18.82 0.67 -14.84
N PHE A 20 -19.70 -0.23 -14.35
CA PHE A 20 -20.00 -1.57 -14.90
C PHE A 20 -19.84 -1.62 -16.43
N ARG A 21 -18.64 -1.90 -16.91
CA ARG A 21 -18.39 -2.17 -18.33
C ARG A 21 -18.47 -3.67 -18.49
N GLU A 22 -19.27 -4.08 -19.46
CA GLU A 22 -19.60 -5.44 -19.88
C GLU A 22 -18.39 -6.22 -20.42
N ALA A 23 -17.16 -5.81 -20.10
CA ALA A 23 -15.93 -6.41 -20.57
C ALA A 23 -15.52 -7.60 -19.67
N GLY A 24 -16.15 -8.74 -19.90
CA GLY A 24 -15.47 -10.00 -20.24
C GLY A 24 -14.43 -10.64 -19.31
N GLY A 25 -14.18 -10.19 -18.08
CA GLY A 25 -13.16 -10.82 -17.23
C GLY A 25 -13.57 -12.21 -16.71
N LEU A 26 -12.88 -13.28 -17.12
CA LEU A 26 -13.07 -14.63 -16.59
C LEU A 26 -12.35 -14.79 -15.23
N PRO A 27 -12.70 -15.79 -14.41
CA PRO A 27 -11.86 -16.21 -13.28
C PRO A 27 -10.48 -16.60 -13.83
N GLY A 28 -9.48 -15.73 -13.65
CA GLY A 28 -8.15 -15.85 -14.25
C GLY A 28 -7.59 -14.54 -14.81
N ASP A 29 -8.42 -13.52 -15.03
CA ASP A 29 -7.92 -12.18 -15.39
C ASP A 29 -7.41 -11.43 -14.16
N ARG A 30 -6.18 -10.89 -14.21
CA ARG A 30 -5.50 -10.16 -13.11
C ARG A 30 -6.37 -9.10 -12.43
N GLU A 31 -7.24 -8.41 -13.15
CA GLU A 31 -8.17 -7.42 -12.57
C GLU A 31 -9.29 -8.05 -11.71
N THR A 32 -9.67 -9.31 -11.99
CA THR A 32 -10.69 -10.05 -11.23
C THR A 32 -10.17 -10.64 -9.91
N MET A 33 -8.85 -10.84 -9.78
CA MET A 33 -8.21 -11.35 -8.56
C MET A 33 -8.17 -10.31 -7.44
N ARG A 34 -8.18 -9.01 -7.78
CA ARG A 34 -8.24 -7.88 -6.82
C ARG A 34 -9.63 -7.64 -6.22
N LEU A 35 -10.63 -8.40 -6.66
CA LEU A 35 -12.01 -8.26 -6.20
C LEU A 35 -12.27 -9.10 -4.96
N ASP A 36 -12.95 -8.53 -3.97
CA ASP A 36 -13.46 -9.25 -2.79
C ASP A 36 -14.36 -10.45 -3.21
N ALA A 37 -14.41 -11.49 -2.38
CA ALA A 37 -15.20 -12.70 -2.55
C ALA A 37 -16.63 -12.46 -3.07
N ALA A 38 -17.29 -11.38 -2.64
CA ALA A 38 -18.60 -11.02 -3.14
C ALA A 38 -18.62 -10.59 -4.62
N ALA A 39 -17.63 -9.82 -5.05
CA ALA A 39 -17.48 -9.40 -6.44
C ALA A 39 -16.99 -10.58 -7.32
N ARG A 40 -16.14 -11.46 -6.80
CA ARG A 40 -15.77 -12.74 -7.46
C ARG A 40 -16.99 -13.63 -7.67
N ALA A 41 -17.80 -13.84 -6.63
CA ALA A 41 -19.03 -14.63 -6.72
C ALA A 41 -20.02 -14.04 -7.74
N TYR A 42 -20.12 -12.70 -7.82
CA TYR A 42 -20.95 -12.03 -8.81
C TYR A 42 -20.44 -12.30 -10.25
N LEU A 43 -19.16 -12.07 -10.52
CA LEU A 43 -18.58 -12.26 -11.85
C LEU A 43 -18.62 -13.72 -12.30
N TRP A 44 -18.38 -14.67 -11.39
CA TRP A 44 -18.50 -16.09 -11.69
C TRP A 44 -19.94 -16.46 -12.12
N ASN A 45 -20.96 -16.01 -11.38
CA ASN A 45 -22.35 -16.26 -11.76
C ASN A 45 -22.73 -15.58 -13.10
N ARG A 46 -22.18 -14.40 -13.39
CA ARG A 46 -22.39 -13.70 -14.68
C ARG A 46 -21.75 -14.43 -15.85
N ASN A 47 -20.47 -14.76 -15.73
CA ASN A 47 -19.64 -15.13 -16.87
C ASN A 47 -19.60 -16.64 -17.08
N VAL A 48 -19.68 -17.43 -16.00
CA VAL A 48 -19.61 -18.90 -16.06
C VAL A 48 -21.00 -19.51 -16.07
N ARG A 49 -21.93 -19.01 -15.25
CA ARG A 49 -23.30 -19.55 -15.20
C ARG A 49 -24.30 -18.83 -16.10
N HIS A 50 -23.83 -17.82 -16.84
CA HIS A 50 -24.65 -16.99 -17.73
C HIS A 50 -25.92 -16.42 -17.06
N MET A 51 -25.86 -16.15 -15.75
CA MET A 51 -26.99 -15.57 -15.03
C MET A 51 -27.22 -14.12 -15.43
N GLY A 52 -28.48 -13.70 -15.46
CA GLY A 52 -28.83 -12.29 -15.58
C GLY A 52 -28.25 -11.48 -14.40
N ALA A 53 -27.94 -10.20 -14.61
CA ALA A 53 -27.26 -9.36 -13.63
C ALA A 53 -27.93 -9.35 -12.25
N ARG A 54 -29.27 -9.30 -12.22
CA ARG A 54 -30.05 -9.37 -10.99
C ARG A 54 -29.87 -10.70 -10.26
N ALA A 55 -29.99 -11.82 -10.97
CA ALA A 55 -29.86 -13.16 -10.39
C ALA A 55 -28.42 -13.43 -9.89
N ALA A 56 -27.41 -12.97 -10.62
CA ALA A 56 -26.01 -13.05 -10.20
C ALA A 56 -25.75 -12.20 -8.93
N LEU A 57 -26.35 -11.01 -8.84
CA LEU A 57 -26.23 -10.17 -7.66
C LEU A 57 -26.98 -10.75 -6.45
N GLU A 58 -28.16 -11.32 -6.67
CA GLU A 58 -28.92 -12.07 -5.65
C GLU A 58 -28.13 -13.27 -5.12
N ALA A 59 -27.44 -14.00 -6.01
CA ALA A 59 -26.57 -15.12 -5.63
C ALA A 59 -25.30 -14.67 -4.87
N ALA A 60 -24.76 -13.50 -5.18
CA ALA A 60 -23.58 -12.92 -4.52
C ALA A 60 -23.92 -12.15 -3.22
N ALA A 61 -25.17 -11.72 -3.05
CA ALA A 61 -25.61 -10.91 -1.92
C ALA A 61 -25.34 -11.57 -0.55
N PRO A 62 -25.54 -12.88 -0.34
CA PRO A 62 -25.17 -13.54 0.92
C PRO A 62 -23.68 -13.45 1.24
N VAL A 63 -22.81 -13.40 0.22
CA VAL A 63 -21.36 -13.24 0.39
C VAL A 63 -21.01 -11.79 0.73
N ALA A 64 -21.62 -10.81 0.03
CA ALA A 64 -21.46 -9.38 0.33
C ALA A 64 -22.00 -8.97 1.71
N LEU A 65 -23.05 -9.67 2.16
CA LEU A 65 -23.76 -9.40 3.41
C LEU A 65 -23.33 -10.33 4.55
N ARG A 66 -22.40 -11.27 4.31
CA ARG A 66 -21.70 -11.92 5.40
C ARG A 66 -21.01 -10.81 6.16
N HIS A 67 -21.49 -10.53 7.37
CA HIS A 67 -20.68 -9.80 8.35
C HIS A 67 -19.33 -10.53 8.39
N HIS A 68 -18.26 -9.88 7.95
CA HIS A 68 -16.89 -10.30 8.24
C HIS A 68 -16.77 -10.26 9.76
N THR A 69 -17.14 -11.41 10.34
CA THR A 69 -17.26 -11.78 11.74
C THR A 69 -16.96 -10.70 12.78
N ASP A 70 -18.00 -9.97 13.20
CA ASP A 70 -18.11 -9.47 14.59
C ASP A 70 -18.47 -10.61 15.57
N ARG A 71 -18.75 -11.82 15.02
CA ARG A 71 -18.68 -13.04 15.81
C ARG A 71 -17.23 -13.25 16.22
N ARG A 72 -16.93 -12.96 17.49
CA ARG A 72 -15.76 -13.52 18.18
C ARG A 72 -15.74 -15.02 17.89
N VAL A 73 -14.99 -15.44 16.88
CA VAL A 73 -14.59 -16.83 16.73
C VAL A 73 -13.92 -17.14 18.06
N LYS A 74 -14.48 -18.11 18.79
CA LYS A 74 -13.91 -18.54 20.07
C LYS A 74 -12.51 -19.05 19.73
N LEU A 75 -11.53 -18.18 19.98
CA LEU A 75 -10.11 -18.31 19.70
C LEU A 75 -9.67 -19.69 20.22
N TRP A 76 -9.33 -20.60 19.30
CA TRP A 76 -8.94 -21.99 19.59
C TRP A 76 -7.44 -22.09 19.93
N TYR A 77 -6.87 -21.07 20.56
CA TYR A 77 -5.42 -20.99 20.75
C TYR A 77 -5.05 -21.70 22.04
N GLY A 78 -4.13 -22.65 21.95
CA GLY A 78 -3.33 -23.07 23.09
C GLY A 78 -2.60 -21.86 23.67
N ASN A 79 -2.27 -21.90 24.96
CA ASN A 79 -1.77 -20.79 25.79
C ASN A 79 -0.43 -20.14 25.32
N ARG A 80 0.09 -20.43 24.11
CA ARG A 80 1.44 -20.05 23.67
C ARG A 80 1.57 -19.54 22.23
N GLY A 81 0.57 -19.68 21.37
CA GLY A 81 0.60 -19.12 20.01
C GLY A 81 0.06 -17.69 19.99
N GLY A 82 0.94 -16.69 19.79
CA GLY A 82 0.52 -15.30 19.65
C GLY A 82 -0.23 -15.08 18.34
N ALA A 83 -1.49 -14.66 18.41
CA ALA A 83 -2.24 -14.17 17.25
C ALA A 83 -2.34 -12.65 17.32
N GLY A 84 -1.83 -11.98 16.28
CA GLY A 84 -1.90 -10.54 16.15
C GLY A 84 -3.32 -10.01 16.03
N ALA A 85 -3.44 -8.69 16.09
CA ALA A 85 -4.67 -7.99 15.76
C ALA A 85 -5.10 -8.33 14.32
N PRO A 86 -6.42 -8.44 14.04
CA PRO A 86 -6.89 -8.63 12.68
C PRO A 86 -6.54 -7.41 11.81
N PHE A 87 -6.15 -7.66 10.57
CA PHE A 87 -5.89 -6.61 9.57
C PHE A 87 -6.54 -6.98 8.22
N GLN A 88 -6.62 -6.02 7.31
CA GLN A 88 -7.25 -6.21 5.99
C GLN A 88 -6.18 -6.14 4.89
N ARG A 89 -6.19 -7.11 3.96
CA ARG A 89 -5.43 -7.06 2.69
C ARG A 89 -6.26 -7.74 1.61
N GLY A 90 -6.28 -7.17 0.40
CA GLY A 90 -7.00 -7.77 -0.74
C GLY A 90 -8.52 -7.95 -0.55
N GLY A 91 -9.12 -7.24 0.42
CA GLY A 91 -10.53 -7.44 0.80
C GLY A 91 -10.77 -8.58 1.80
N ASP A 92 -9.72 -9.32 2.17
CA ASP A 92 -9.79 -10.40 3.15
C ASP A 92 -9.37 -9.92 4.55
N SER A 93 -9.95 -10.55 5.58
CA SER A 93 -9.55 -10.34 6.97
C SER A 93 -8.50 -11.37 7.38
N LEU A 94 -7.27 -10.91 7.57
CA LEU A 94 -6.14 -11.74 7.97
C LEU A 94 -5.83 -11.60 9.46
N ARG A 95 -5.10 -12.57 9.99
CA ARG A 95 -4.36 -12.48 11.25
C ARG A 95 -2.97 -13.02 11.07
N TRP A 96 -1.99 -12.32 11.62
CA TRP A 96 -0.65 -12.84 11.80
C TRP A 96 -0.65 -13.83 12.96
N ILE A 97 -0.09 -15.01 12.75
CA ILE A 97 0.05 -16.05 13.77
C ILE A 97 1.53 -16.40 13.84
N GLU A 98 2.20 -16.11 14.96
CA GLU A 98 3.66 -16.29 15.08
C GLU A 98 4.10 -17.75 15.22
N ASN A 99 3.19 -18.62 15.68
CA ASN A 99 3.46 -20.04 15.76
C ASN A 99 2.17 -20.80 15.46
N THR A 100 2.02 -21.15 14.19
CA THR A 100 0.83 -21.83 13.66
C THR A 100 0.61 -23.19 14.34
N GLU A 101 1.68 -23.95 14.60
CA GLU A 101 1.60 -25.23 15.31
C GLU A 101 1.14 -25.07 16.77
N ALA A 102 1.72 -24.11 17.51
CA ALA A 102 1.31 -23.81 18.89
C ALA A 102 -0.11 -23.23 18.97
N ALA A 103 -0.59 -22.62 17.88
CA ALA A 103 -1.98 -22.22 17.69
C ALA A 103 -2.92 -23.39 17.33
N GLY A 104 -2.39 -24.62 17.23
CA GLY A 104 -3.14 -25.83 16.93
C GLY A 104 -3.43 -26.04 15.44
N LEU A 105 -2.70 -25.35 14.56
CA LEU A 105 -2.82 -25.49 13.12
C LEU A 105 -1.79 -26.50 12.61
N ARG A 106 -2.20 -27.35 11.67
CA ARG A 106 -1.30 -28.24 10.93
C ARG A 106 -0.98 -27.61 9.59
N PHE A 107 0.29 -27.40 9.27
CA PHE A 107 0.68 -27.04 7.90
C PHE A 107 0.38 -28.20 6.94
N VAL A 108 -0.29 -27.91 5.82
CA VAL A 108 -0.67 -28.92 4.82
C VAL A 108 0.35 -28.95 3.69
N ALA A 109 0.52 -27.84 2.99
CA ALA A 109 1.48 -27.67 1.90
C ALA A 109 1.57 -26.20 1.47
N TRP A 110 2.65 -25.88 0.75
CA TRP A 110 2.75 -24.63 0.00
C TRP A 110 1.89 -24.70 -1.26
N ALA A 111 1.45 -23.55 -1.77
CA ALA A 111 0.53 -23.50 -2.91
C ALA A 111 1.11 -24.18 -4.18
N ASP A 112 2.41 -24.05 -4.41
CA ASP A 112 3.16 -24.68 -5.50
C ASP A 112 3.38 -26.20 -5.32
N GLU A 113 3.10 -26.73 -4.13
CA GLU A 113 3.22 -28.16 -3.83
C GLU A 113 1.87 -28.89 -3.92
N VAL A 114 0.76 -28.15 -4.00
CA VAL A 114 -0.59 -28.73 -4.07
C VAL A 114 -0.93 -29.13 -5.51
N LYS A 115 -1.25 -30.41 -5.70
CA LYS A 115 -1.65 -30.94 -7.00
C LYS A 115 -2.95 -30.28 -7.48
N GLY A 116 -2.96 -29.84 -8.74
CA GLY A 116 -4.14 -29.22 -9.35
C GLY A 116 -4.29 -27.72 -9.06
N ALA A 117 -3.45 -27.14 -8.20
CA ALA A 117 -3.44 -25.69 -7.96
C ALA A 117 -2.91 -24.90 -9.19
N GLY A 118 -1.97 -25.49 -9.94
CA GLY A 118 -1.40 -24.87 -11.16
C GLY A 118 -0.47 -23.69 -10.88
N VAL A 119 0.10 -23.62 -9.67
CA VAL A 119 1.07 -22.59 -9.27
C VAL A 119 2.47 -23.05 -9.67
N GLU A 120 3.14 -22.30 -10.53
CA GLU A 120 4.43 -22.68 -11.14
C GLU A 120 5.63 -21.87 -10.57
N HIS A 121 5.44 -21.17 -9.45
CA HIS A 121 6.47 -20.39 -8.76
C HIS A 121 6.39 -20.57 -7.25
N THR A 122 7.50 -20.32 -6.56
CA THR A 122 7.61 -20.52 -5.10
C THR A 122 7.28 -19.27 -4.28
N GLY A 123 6.81 -18.20 -4.91
CA GLY A 123 6.35 -17.00 -4.21
C GLY A 123 6.47 -15.71 -5.03
N TRP A 124 6.10 -14.60 -4.40
CA TRP A 124 6.00 -13.27 -4.99
C TRP A 124 6.95 -12.28 -4.32
N HIS A 125 7.79 -11.61 -5.10
CA HIS A 125 8.71 -10.61 -4.57
C HIS A 125 8.00 -9.33 -4.12
N CYS A 126 8.32 -8.86 -2.91
CA CYS A 126 7.83 -7.62 -2.32
C CYS A 126 8.57 -6.37 -2.81
N THR A 127 9.62 -6.53 -3.62
CA THR A 127 10.45 -5.46 -4.19
C THR A 127 10.61 -5.67 -5.69
N GLU A 128 10.92 -4.60 -6.43
CA GLU A 128 11.24 -4.71 -7.86
C GLU A 128 12.65 -5.26 -8.12
N GLU A 129 13.57 -5.13 -7.15
CA GLU A 129 14.91 -5.69 -7.23
C GLU A 129 14.87 -7.19 -6.88
N ASN A 130 14.70 -8.00 -7.93
CA ASN A 130 14.29 -9.42 -7.96
C ASN A 130 15.17 -10.46 -7.23
N TRP A 131 16.07 -10.13 -6.30
CA TRP A 131 16.99 -11.16 -5.75
C TRP A 131 17.37 -11.07 -4.28
N THR A 132 17.11 -9.95 -3.59
CA THR A 132 17.50 -9.76 -2.18
C THR A 132 16.34 -9.31 -1.31
N GLY A 133 15.12 -9.28 -1.85
CA GLY A 133 13.94 -8.82 -1.15
C GLY A 133 13.12 -9.95 -0.52
N GLU A 134 12.29 -9.57 0.44
CA GLU A 134 11.27 -10.45 1.01
C GLU A 134 10.37 -11.01 -0.11
N THR A 135 10.00 -12.28 0.04
CA THR A 135 9.11 -13.00 -0.86
C THR A 135 7.95 -13.55 -0.05
N LEU A 136 6.73 -13.45 -0.59
CA LEU A 136 5.55 -14.05 0.03
C LEU A 136 5.22 -15.36 -0.67
N ARG A 137 5.13 -16.45 0.08
CA ARG A 137 4.73 -17.77 -0.44
C ARG A 137 3.36 -18.16 0.11
N GLY A 138 2.43 -18.46 -0.78
CA GLY A 138 1.09 -18.92 -0.41
C GLY A 138 1.15 -20.31 0.23
N GLY A 139 0.38 -20.52 1.29
CA GLY A 139 0.31 -21.81 1.99
C GLY A 139 -1.10 -22.18 2.45
N VAL A 140 -1.27 -23.46 2.77
CA VAL A 140 -2.50 -24.02 3.31
C VAL A 140 -2.24 -24.61 4.69
N TRP A 141 -3.09 -24.23 5.65
CA TRP A 141 -3.07 -24.73 7.02
C TRP A 141 -4.39 -25.39 7.35
N GLN A 142 -4.37 -26.32 8.28
CA GLN A 142 -5.53 -27.07 8.69
C GLN A 142 -5.86 -26.81 10.16
N LEU A 143 -7.12 -26.51 10.41
CA LEU A 143 -7.76 -26.51 11.73
C LEU A 143 -8.15 -27.94 12.15
N PRO A 144 -8.35 -28.19 13.46
CA PRO A 144 -8.98 -29.42 13.92
C PRO A 144 -10.28 -29.72 13.16
N GLY A 145 -10.49 -30.98 12.77
CA GLY A 145 -11.71 -31.37 12.06
C GLY A 145 -12.98 -31.07 12.86
N LYS A 146 -14.10 -30.86 12.16
CA LYS A 146 -15.40 -30.67 12.81
C LYS A 146 -16.51 -31.24 11.92
N GLY A 147 -17.32 -32.12 12.50
CA GLY A 147 -18.51 -32.67 11.82
C GLY A 147 -18.18 -33.52 10.59
N GLY A 148 -17.14 -34.37 10.66
CA GLY A 148 -16.73 -35.21 9.53
C GLY A 148 -16.05 -34.46 8.39
N ALA A 149 -15.58 -33.22 8.63
CA ALA A 149 -14.84 -32.43 7.65
C ALA A 149 -13.50 -31.97 8.21
N ALA A 150 -12.47 -32.05 7.38
CA ALA A 150 -11.26 -31.25 7.53
C ALA A 150 -11.59 -29.77 7.23
N ARG A 151 -10.89 -28.87 7.91
CA ARG A 151 -11.11 -27.42 7.80
C ARG A 151 -9.81 -26.74 7.46
N LEU A 152 -9.73 -26.08 6.33
CA LEU A 152 -8.53 -25.42 5.83
C LEU A 152 -8.64 -23.90 6.00
N LEU A 153 -7.50 -23.30 6.27
CA LEU A 153 -7.21 -21.89 6.20
C LEU A 153 -6.17 -21.69 5.11
N TYR A 154 -6.25 -20.58 4.40
CA TYR A 154 -5.26 -20.18 3.41
C TYR A 154 -4.63 -18.85 3.82
N GLY A 155 -3.42 -18.60 3.33
CA GLY A 155 -2.62 -17.47 3.78
C GLY A 155 -1.27 -17.43 3.08
N TYR A 156 -0.36 -16.62 3.62
CA TYR A 156 1.02 -16.58 3.15
C TYR A 156 2.00 -16.54 4.33
N ALA A 157 3.23 -16.95 4.06
CA ALA A 157 4.37 -16.76 4.95
C ALA A 157 5.45 -15.92 4.26
N GLU A 158 6.35 -15.36 5.06
CA GLU A 158 7.42 -14.47 4.62
C GLU A 158 8.74 -15.23 4.48
N PHE A 159 9.40 -15.04 3.35
CA PHE A 159 10.66 -15.69 2.99
C PHE A 159 11.73 -14.67 2.62
N GLU A 160 12.98 -15.01 2.89
CA GLU A 160 14.15 -14.34 2.36
C GLU A 160 15.03 -15.38 1.66
N GLY A 161 15.16 -15.26 0.33
CA GLY A 161 15.77 -16.29 -0.49
C GLY A 161 15.02 -17.63 -0.40
N ARG A 162 15.66 -18.66 0.16
CA ARG A 162 15.07 -20.01 0.32
C ARG A 162 14.59 -20.31 1.75
N GLY A 163 14.78 -19.38 2.69
CA GLY A 163 14.43 -19.58 4.09
C GLY A 163 13.17 -18.81 4.47
N GLU A 164 12.32 -19.42 5.30
CA GLU A 164 11.27 -18.67 6.02
C GLU A 164 11.94 -17.68 6.97
N MET A 165 11.54 -16.41 6.93
CA MET A 165 12.06 -15.38 7.83
C MET A 165 11.64 -15.64 9.27
N ASN A 166 10.38 -16.05 9.45
CA ASN A 166 9.79 -16.40 10.73
C ASN A 166 9.20 -17.83 10.63
N PRO A 167 10.02 -18.88 10.80
CA PRO A 167 9.58 -20.25 10.61
C PRO A 167 8.34 -20.59 11.42
N GLY A 168 7.33 -21.15 10.76
CA GLY A 168 6.06 -21.52 11.39
C GLY A 168 5.11 -20.34 11.67
N SER A 169 5.47 -19.12 11.25
CA SER A 169 4.57 -17.96 11.25
C SER A 169 3.83 -17.82 9.92
N ALA A 170 2.60 -17.29 9.97
CA ALA A 170 1.85 -17.00 8.75
C ALA A 170 0.78 -15.92 8.95
N ALA A 171 0.47 -15.20 7.87
CA ALA A 171 -0.71 -14.36 7.73
C ALA A 171 -1.87 -15.21 7.17
N LEU A 172 -2.87 -15.52 7.99
CA LEU A 172 -3.97 -16.42 7.61
C LEU A 172 -5.31 -15.71 7.51
N VAL A 173 -6.10 -16.07 6.50
CA VAL A 173 -7.51 -15.69 6.40
C VAL A 173 -8.31 -16.57 7.36
N VAL A 174 -8.68 -16.02 8.52
CA VAL A 174 -9.41 -16.76 9.57
C VAL A 174 -10.94 -16.65 9.45
N SER A 175 -11.40 -15.78 8.55
CA SER A 175 -12.84 -15.51 8.35
C SER A 175 -13.49 -16.40 7.29
N ASP A 176 -12.68 -17.04 6.44
CA ASP A 176 -13.13 -17.97 5.42
C ASP A 176 -12.46 -19.33 5.63
N VAL A 177 -13.27 -20.36 5.86
CA VAL A 177 -12.80 -21.70 6.22
C VAL A 177 -13.29 -22.67 5.17
N VAL A 178 -12.35 -23.27 4.44
CA VAL A 178 -12.65 -24.26 3.42
C VAL A 178 -12.91 -25.60 4.10
N SER A 179 -14.03 -26.25 3.78
CA SER A 179 -14.39 -27.53 4.39
C SER A 179 -14.20 -28.65 3.38
N VAL A 180 -13.39 -29.65 3.75
CA VAL A 180 -13.13 -30.83 2.92
C VAL A 180 -13.78 -32.03 3.59
N PRO A 181 -14.78 -32.68 2.97
CA PRO A 181 -15.39 -33.89 3.51
C PRO A 181 -14.33 -35.00 3.71
N VAL A 182 -14.33 -35.64 4.88
CA VAL A 182 -13.41 -36.75 5.18
C VAL A 182 -14.21 -37.94 5.71
N ALA A 183 -13.90 -39.15 5.24
CA ALA A 183 -14.63 -40.35 5.65
C ALA A 183 -14.31 -40.77 7.09
N ASP A 184 -13.03 -40.78 7.45
CA ASP A 184 -12.57 -41.41 8.70
C ASP A 184 -11.68 -40.49 9.54
N ASP A 185 -10.59 -39.98 8.96
CA ASP A 185 -9.62 -39.14 9.66
C ASP A 185 -9.48 -37.78 8.98
N TRP A 186 -9.79 -36.72 9.73
CA TRP A 186 -9.57 -35.36 9.26
C TRP A 186 -8.09 -35.04 9.09
N ARG A 187 -7.17 -35.78 9.73
CA ARG A 187 -5.73 -35.66 9.52
C ARG A 187 -5.21 -36.45 8.31
N GLY A 188 -6.09 -37.04 7.50
CA GLY A 188 -5.69 -37.72 6.27
C GLY A 188 -4.92 -36.83 5.29
N ASP A 189 -4.47 -37.43 4.20
CA ASP A 189 -3.88 -36.72 3.06
C ASP A 189 -4.97 -35.89 2.37
N LEU A 190 -4.76 -34.57 2.31
CA LEU A 190 -5.68 -33.61 1.72
C LEU A 190 -5.17 -33.06 0.38
N LEU A 191 -3.96 -33.42 -0.06
CA LEU A 191 -3.31 -32.79 -1.22
C LEU A 191 -3.98 -33.12 -2.55
N GLY A 192 -4.78 -34.19 -2.60
CA GLY A 192 -5.55 -34.59 -3.77
C GLY A 192 -6.97 -34.04 -3.84
N ALA A 193 -7.44 -33.29 -2.83
CA ALA A 193 -8.80 -32.76 -2.82
C ALA A 193 -8.89 -31.45 -3.62
N ASP A 194 -9.97 -31.29 -4.39
CA ASP A 194 -10.23 -30.09 -5.19
C ASP A 194 -10.31 -28.84 -4.31
N GLU A 195 -10.89 -28.95 -3.12
CA GLU A 195 -10.96 -27.86 -2.14
C GLU A 195 -9.59 -27.43 -1.62
N THR A 196 -8.62 -28.34 -1.55
CA THR A 196 -7.24 -28.01 -1.19
C THR A 196 -6.55 -27.26 -2.33
N ALA A 197 -6.80 -27.67 -3.58
CA ALA A 197 -6.31 -26.95 -4.76
C ALA A 197 -6.92 -25.54 -4.87
N ASP A 198 -8.19 -25.37 -4.54
CA ASP A 198 -8.83 -24.05 -4.43
C ASP A 198 -8.20 -23.19 -3.35
N ALA A 199 -8.02 -23.74 -2.14
CA ALA A 199 -7.37 -23.04 -1.03
C ALA A 199 -5.94 -22.62 -1.38
N ALA A 200 -5.19 -23.46 -2.09
CA ALA A 200 -3.85 -23.16 -2.58
C ALA A 200 -3.84 -22.01 -3.59
N ARG A 201 -4.76 -22.01 -4.56
CA ARG A 201 -4.91 -20.90 -5.53
C ARG A 201 -5.26 -19.58 -4.85
N TRP A 202 -6.11 -19.62 -3.81
CA TRP A 202 -6.45 -18.42 -3.04
C TRP A 202 -5.29 -17.94 -2.18
N ALA A 203 -4.53 -18.86 -1.58
CA ALA A 203 -3.30 -18.54 -0.86
C ALA A 203 -2.30 -17.81 -1.76
N ASP A 204 -2.12 -18.30 -2.99
CA ASP A 204 -1.20 -17.72 -3.95
C ASP A 204 -1.63 -16.33 -4.43
N GLY A 205 -2.90 -16.15 -4.81
CA GLY A 205 -3.42 -14.82 -5.18
C GLY A 205 -3.38 -13.79 -4.03
N LEU A 206 -3.50 -14.26 -2.78
CA LEU A 206 -3.33 -13.40 -1.61
C LEU A 206 -1.87 -12.98 -1.42
N ALA A 207 -0.92 -13.90 -1.65
CA ALA A 207 0.50 -13.59 -1.64
C ALA A 207 0.86 -12.59 -2.76
N GLU A 208 0.35 -12.79 -3.98
CA GLU A 208 0.54 -11.89 -5.13
C GLU A 208 0.07 -10.47 -4.80
N SER A 209 -1.20 -10.32 -4.43
CA SER A 209 -1.81 -9.02 -4.16
C SER A 209 -1.14 -8.29 -2.98
N THR A 210 -0.70 -9.03 -1.97
CA THR A 210 0.03 -8.45 -0.84
C THR A 210 1.44 -8.01 -1.27
N ALA A 211 2.15 -8.79 -2.08
CA ALA A 211 3.46 -8.43 -2.60
C ALA A 211 3.40 -7.22 -3.54
N GLU A 212 2.38 -7.13 -4.40
CA GLU A 212 2.08 -5.93 -5.19
C GLU A 212 1.87 -4.71 -4.29
N THR A 213 1.04 -4.85 -3.25
CA THR A 213 0.78 -3.72 -2.36
C THR A 213 2.04 -3.29 -1.60
N ARG A 214 2.90 -4.22 -1.18
CA ARG A 214 4.21 -3.90 -0.57
C ARG A 214 5.13 -3.16 -1.55
N ARG A 215 5.14 -3.56 -2.83
CA ARG A 215 5.89 -2.85 -3.87
C ARG A 215 5.39 -1.42 -4.04
N ASP A 216 4.07 -1.24 -4.11
CA ASP A 216 3.45 0.09 -4.22
C ASP A 216 3.75 0.96 -3.00
N GLU A 217 3.64 0.40 -1.78
CA GLU A 217 3.96 1.07 -0.53
C GLU A 217 5.45 1.46 -0.45
N SER A 218 6.36 0.55 -0.81
CA SER A 218 7.80 0.81 -0.85
C SER A 218 8.15 1.90 -1.87
N ALA A 219 7.59 1.84 -3.08
CA ALA A 219 7.79 2.87 -4.10
C ALA A 219 7.21 4.22 -3.69
N ALA A 220 6.08 4.24 -2.97
CA ALA A 220 5.51 5.46 -2.41
C ALA A 220 6.39 6.03 -1.29
N TYR A 221 6.92 5.17 -0.41
CA TYR A 221 7.82 5.55 0.68
C TYR A 221 9.11 6.19 0.15
N GLU A 222 9.81 5.54 -0.80
CA GLU A 222 11.05 6.07 -1.38
C GLU A 222 10.83 7.42 -2.09
N ARG A 223 9.70 7.57 -2.78
CA ARG A 223 9.29 8.86 -3.37
C ARG A 223 9.05 9.93 -2.29
N GLY A 224 8.36 9.57 -1.22
CA GLY A 224 8.12 10.46 -0.06
C GLY A 224 9.42 10.92 0.59
N LYS A 225 10.35 9.99 0.83
CA LYS A 225 11.69 10.26 1.35
C LYS A 225 12.48 11.20 0.45
N ALA A 226 12.56 10.91 -0.86
CA ALA A 226 13.26 11.76 -1.82
C ALA A 226 12.68 13.19 -1.90
N ALA A 227 11.37 13.33 -1.73
CA ALA A 227 10.71 14.62 -1.66
C ALA A 227 11.05 15.37 -0.35
N GLY A 228 11.04 14.67 0.78
CA GLY A 228 11.44 15.23 2.08
C GLY A 228 12.89 15.72 2.09
N GLU A 229 13.82 14.95 1.55
CA GLU A 229 15.22 15.35 1.37
C GLU A 229 15.37 16.60 0.50
N ALA A 230 14.59 16.70 -0.59
CA ALA A 230 14.58 17.87 -1.44
C ALA A 230 14.03 19.11 -0.73
N ASP A 231 12.98 18.96 0.10
CA ASP A 231 12.42 20.06 0.89
C ASP A 231 13.39 20.55 1.97
N ASN A 232 14.05 19.62 2.69
CA ASN A 232 15.08 19.94 3.67
C ASN A 232 16.24 20.73 3.04
N ALA A 233 16.74 20.30 1.88
CA ALA A 233 17.78 21.02 1.15
C ALA A 233 17.33 22.43 0.71
N ALA A 234 16.04 22.61 0.35
CA ALA A 234 15.49 23.94 0.05
C ALA A 234 15.41 24.81 1.31
N ALA A 235 15.06 24.23 2.46
CA ALA A 235 15.01 24.93 3.74
C ALA A 235 16.41 25.35 4.22
N GLU A 236 17.44 24.53 4.01
CA GLU A 236 18.85 24.87 4.25
C GLU A 236 19.31 26.04 3.39
N ALA A 237 19.11 25.96 2.07
CA ALA A 237 19.44 27.06 1.16
C ALA A 237 18.69 28.36 1.55
N ARG A 238 17.45 28.26 2.06
CA ARG A 238 16.71 29.41 2.58
C ARG A 238 17.32 29.96 3.86
N ARG A 239 17.79 29.11 4.78
CA ARG A 239 18.48 29.55 6.01
C ARG A 239 19.75 30.35 5.67
N GLU A 240 20.50 29.93 4.65
CA GLU A 240 21.67 30.65 4.15
C GLU A 240 21.32 31.96 3.41
N LEU A 241 20.22 31.94 2.66
CA LEU A 241 19.75 33.09 1.87
C LEU A 241 19.35 34.30 2.73
N LEU A 242 18.72 34.07 3.88
CA LEU A 242 18.13 35.13 4.70
C LEU A 242 19.16 36.13 5.25
N PRO A 243 20.31 35.71 5.82
CA PRO A 243 21.39 36.63 6.20
C PRO A 243 21.92 37.45 5.01
N LEU A 244 22.15 36.83 3.85
CA LEU A 244 22.65 37.54 2.66
C LEU A 244 21.67 38.62 2.18
N LEU A 245 20.36 38.35 2.23
CA LEU A 245 19.35 39.35 1.94
C LEU A 245 19.35 40.50 2.96
N ALA A 246 19.61 40.21 4.24
CA ALA A 246 19.73 41.23 5.28
C ALA A 246 20.96 42.12 5.04
N GLU A 247 22.12 41.53 4.73
CA GLU A 247 23.35 42.24 4.35
C GLU A 247 23.14 43.12 3.12
N LEU A 248 22.52 42.58 2.07
CA LEU A 248 22.23 43.33 0.86
C LEU A 248 21.30 44.53 1.13
N ARG A 249 20.29 44.36 2.00
CA ARG A 249 19.41 45.46 2.43
C ARG A 249 20.14 46.48 3.30
N ALA A 250 21.10 46.06 4.11
CA ALA A 250 21.92 46.96 4.92
C ALA A 250 22.84 47.81 4.02
N LEU A 251 23.52 47.18 3.06
CA LEU A 251 24.34 47.87 2.07
C LEU A 251 23.53 48.86 1.24
N ARG A 252 22.34 48.48 0.75
CA ARG A 252 21.45 49.40 0.02
C ARG A 252 21.04 50.63 0.82
N ARG A 253 20.93 50.51 2.14
CA ARG A 253 20.57 51.63 3.04
C ARG A 253 21.78 52.48 3.42
N SER A 254 23.01 52.00 3.23
CA SER A 254 24.21 52.75 3.54
C SER A 254 24.57 53.68 2.38
N ARG A 255 25.19 54.83 2.69
CA ARG A 255 25.73 55.75 1.66
C ARG A 255 26.90 55.15 0.86
N VAL A 256 27.46 54.04 1.34
CA VAL A 256 28.62 53.32 0.80
C VAL A 256 28.21 52.36 -0.35
N ALA A 257 26.92 52.23 -0.64
CA ALA A 257 26.43 51.37 -1.73
C ALA A 257 27.07 51.71 -3.10
N GLY A 258 27.30 53.01 -3.36
CA GLY A 258 27.97 53.48 -4.59
C GLY A 258 29.48 53.23 -4.60
N GLU A 259 30.09 52.99 -3.43
CA GLU A 259 31.53 52.86 -3.24
C GLU A 259 32.01 51.40 -3.29
N THR A 260 31.08 50.43 -3.24
CA THR A 260 31.40 48.99 -3.17
C THR A 260 30.65 48.13 -4.22
N PRO A 261 30.73 48.46 -5.53
CA PRO A 261 29.99 47.76 -6.58
C PRO A 261 30.35 46.27 -6.68
N ALA A 262 31.61 45.91 -6.42
CA ALA A 262 32.07 44.52 -6.45
C ALA A 262 31.40 43.67 -5.35
N ALA A 263 31.28 44.19 -4.13
CA ALA A 263 30.62 43.49 -3.01
C ALA A 263 29.12 43.31 -3.28
N CYS A 264 28.45 44.34 -3.78
CA CYS A 264 27.05 44.27 -4.19
C CYS A 264 26.82 43.21 -5.28
N LYS A 265 27.72 43.14 -6.27
CA LYS A 265 27.65 42.13 -7.34
C LYS A 265 27.82 40.71 -6.79
N ALA A 266 28.80 40.50 -5.91
CA ALA A 266 29.05 39.20 -5.29
C ALA A 266 27.84 38.71 -4.46
N LEU A 267 27.29 39.57 -3.60
CA LEU A 267 26.10 39.24 -2.81
C LEU A 267 24.88 38.93 -3.69
N ARG A 268 24.62 39.73 -4.74
CA ARG A 268 23.52 39.45 -5.68
C ARG A 268 23.71 38.09 -6.36
N SER A 269 24.93 37.76 -6.78
CA SER A 269 25.23 36.47 -7.39
C SER A 269 25.00 35.31 -6.42
N ALA A 270 25.39 35.45 -5.15
CA ALA A 270 25.16 34.44 -4.13
C ALA A 270 23.66 34.24 -3.86
N VAL A 271 22.91 35.34 -3.75
CA VAL A 271 21.45 35.31 -3.57
C VAL A 271 20.74 34.68 -4.78
N ASP A 272 21.10 35.06 -6.01
CA ASP A 272 20.54 34.45 -7.24
C ASP A 272 20.82 32.93 -7.29
N SER A 273 22.02 32.50 -6.91
CA SER A 273 22.41 31.08 -6.86
C SER A 273 21.60 30.27 -5.83
N LEU A 274 21.37 30.82 -4.63
CA LEU A 274 20.56 30.19 -3.61
C LEU A 274 19.08 30.13 -4.00
N LEU A 275 18.54 31.17 -4.63
CA LEU A 275 17.18 31.16 -5.17
C LEU A 275 17.01 30.11 -6.27
N GLU A 276 18.00 29.97 -7.16
CA GLU A 276 18.01 28.90 -8.17
C GLU A 276 18.05 27.50 -7.51
N THR A 277 18.86 27.33 -6.47
CA THR A 277 18.92 26.08 -5.70
C THR A 277 17.57 25.75 -5.07
N ILE A 278 16.95 26.71 -4.37
CA ILE A 278 15.61 26.54 -3.78
C ILE A 278 14.59 26.15 -4.85
N SER A 279 14.60 26.84 -5.99
CA SER A 279 13.70 26.55 -7.11
C SER A 279 13.89 25.12 -7.64
N LYS A 280 15.14 24.72 -7.92
CA LYS A 280 15.48 23.36 -8.38
C LYS A 280 15.07 22.29 -7.38
N LYS A 281 15.29 22.51 -6.08
CA LYS A 281 14.95 21.56 -5.03
C LYS A 281 13.43 21.42 -4.86
N ARG A 282 12.68 22.52 -4.91
CA ARG A 282 11.21 22.49 -4.94
C ARG A 282 10.67 21.76 -6.17
N ALA A 283 11.24 22.02 -7.35
CA ALA A 283 10.88 21.29 -8.57
C ALA A 283 11.23 19.79 -8.48
N LYS A 284 12.31 19.41 -7.78
CA LYS A 284 12.63 18.00 -7.51
C LYS A 284 11.59 17.36 -6.58
N ARG A 285 11.24 18.03 -5.48
CA ARG A 285 10.16 17.60 -4.57
C ARG A 285 8.84 17.43 -5.31
N ASP A 286 8.45 18.42 -6.10
CA ASP A 286 7.18 18.41 -6.82
C ASP A 286 7.13 17.30 -7.88
N ARG A 287 8.25 16.98 -8.54
CA ARG A 287 8.35 15.82 -9.44
C ARG A 287 8.21 14.49 -8.69
N ALA A 288 8.98 14.30 -7.62
CA ALA A 288 8.91 13.09 -6.79
C ALA A 288 7.49 12.83 -6.26
N TRP A 289 6.73 13.90 -6.00
CA TRP A 289 5.32 13.83 -5.62
C TRP A 289 4.35 13.68 -6.80
N GLY A 290 4.55 14.38 -7.91
CA GLY A 290 3.66 14.34 -9.06
C GLY A 290 3.61 12.96 -9.72
N ASP A 291 4.71 12.23 -9.67
CA ASP A 291 4.83 10.90 -10.26
C ASP A 291 4.26 9.79 -9.36
N SER A 292 3.74 10.10 -8.16
CA SER A 292 3.35 9.07 -7.18
C SER A 292 1.98 8.43 -7.44
N GLY A 293 1.13 8.97 -8.32
CA GLY A 293 -0.21 8.42 -8.63
C GLY A 293 -1.21 8.39 -7.45
N TRP A 294 -0.73 8.58 -6.22
CA TRP A 294 -1.48 8.49 -4.97
C TRP A 294 -1.89 9.88 -4.48
N GLN A 295 -2.82 10.52 -5.21
CA GLN A 295 -3.34 11.84 -4.84
C GLN A 295 -4.02 11.84 -3.46
N GLY A 296 -4.59 10.72 -3.02
CA GLY A 296 -5.26 10.59 -1.71
C GLY A 296 -4.30 10.59 -0.51
N THR A 297 -3.13 9.95 -0.63
CA THR A 297 -2.07 10.02 0.40
C THR A 297 -1.34 11.35 0.31
N LEU A 298 -1.20 11.93 -0.87
CA LEU A 298 -0.62 13.27 -1.06
C LEU A 298 -1.25 14.33 -0.15
N ASP A 299 -2.55 14.26 0.12
CA ASP A 299 -3.21 15.18 1.05
C ASP A 299 -2.89 14.87 2.52
N SER A 300 -2.76 13.60 2.93
CA SER A 300 -2.32 13.26 4.29
C SER A 300 -0.85 13.63 4.53
N TRP A 301 0.03 13.40 3.54
CA TRP A 301 1.44 13.79 3.57
C TRP A 301 1.62 15.32 3.54
N ARG A 302 0.87 16.04 2.69
CA ARG A 302 0.88 17.52 2.65
C ARG A 302 0.24 18.15 3.90
N ALA A 303 -0.70 17.46 4.53
CA ALA A 303 -1.29 17.85 5.82
C ALA A 303 -0.40 17.53 7.02
N GLY A 304 0.76 16.89 6.82
CA GLY A 304 1.73 16.62 7.89
C GLY A 304 1.47 15.34 8.69
N PHE A 305 0.76 14.36 8.14
CA PHE A 305 0.73 13.02 8.73
C PHE A 305 2.02 12.26 8.38
N MET A 306 3.06 12.49 9.17
CA MET A 306 3.78 11.35 9.75
C MET A 306 3.27 11.21 11.17
N ASP A 307 2.47 10.17 11.43
CA ASP A 307 2.32 9.67 12.79
C ASP A 307 3.52 8.79 13.08
N GLU A 308 4.60 9.44 13.50
CA GLU A 308 5.54 8.82 14.43
C GLU A 308 5.50 9.67 15.69
N SER A 309 4.41 9.53 16.44
CA SER A 309 4.41 10.02 17.81
C SER A 309 3.91 8.96 18.79
N GLU A 310 4.88 8.32 19.43
CA GLU A 310 5.17 8.82 20.77
C GLU A 310 6.25 9.93 20.68
N GLY A 311 5.86 11.21 20.66
CA GLY A 311 6.67 12.24 21.33
C GLY A 311 7.21 13.50 20.64
N GLY A 312 6.88 13.93 19.40
CA GLY A 312 7.47 15.20 18.94
C GLY A 312 6.94 15.84 17.66
N PHE A 313 6.06 16.83 17.81
CA PHE A 313 5.47 17.63 16.73
C PHE A 313 6.48 18.35 15.82
N VAL A 314 6.29 18.24 14.50
CA VAL A 314 6.84 19.18 13.51
C VAL A 314 5.67 19.78 12.71
N ARG A 315 5.55 21.12 12.73
CA ARG A 315 4.56 21.88 11.93
C ARG A 315 5.19 22.37 10.63
N ALA A 316 4.63 22.01 9.48
CA ALA A 316 4.89 22.70 8.22
C ALA A 316 3.93 23.90 8.08
N VAL A 317 4.46 25.12 8.07
CA VAL A 317 3.70 26.32 7.70
C VAL A 317 3.76 26.45 6.19
N ARG A 318 2.59 26.45 5.52
CA ARG A 318 2.45 26.72 4.09
C ARG A 318 2.94 28.15 3.81
N LEU A 319 4.19 28.30 3.40
CA LEU A 319 4.80 29.60 3.07
C LEU A 319 4.63 29.87 1.58
N GLY A 320 3.98 31.01 1.27
CA GLY A 320 3.66 31.45 -0.08
C GLY A 320 4.85 31.50 -1.03
N TYR A 321 4.54 31.32 -2.32
CA TYR A 321 5.46 31.43 -3.44
C TYR A 321 5.98 32.87 -3.54
N ALA A 322 7.23 33.11 -3.14
CA ALA A 322 7.97 34.28 -3.62
C ALA A 322 8.69 33.85 -4.91
N SER A 323 8.29 34.45 -6.03
CA SER A 323 8.91 34.25 -7.34
C SER A 323 10.19 35.07 -7.48
N ARG A 324 11.03 34.73 -8.46
CA ARG A 324 12.26 35.47 -8.80
C ARG A 324 11.99 36.93 -9.19
N ASP A 325 10.78 37.21 -9.68
CA ASP A 325 10.36 38.54 -10.14
C ASP A 325 9.94 39.44 -8.97
N ASP A 326 9.43 38.88 -7.88
CA ASP A 326 8.99 39.62 -6.69
C ASP A 326 10.13 40.38 -5.98
N TRP A 327 11.38 39.92 -6.15
CA TRP A 327 12.55 40.52 -5.48
C TRP A 327 13.31 41.54 -6.33
N ARG A 328 13.21 41.49 -7.66
CA ARG A 328 14.02 42.37 -8.51
C ARG A 328 13.56 43.84 -8.46
N GLY A 329 12.32 44.11 -8.05
CA GLY A 329 11.73 45.45 -8.14
C GLY A 329 11.63 45.92 -9.59
N ALA A 330 10.91 47.02 -9.85
CA ALA A 330 10.90 47.62 -11.18
C ALA A 330 12.35 47.94 -11.61
N PRO A 331 12.75 47.71 -12.89
CA PRO A 331 14.10 48.00 -13.38
C PRO A 331 14.59 49.42 -13.07
N GLU A 332 13.63 50.35 -12.96
CA GLU A 332 13.80 51.77 -12.69
C GLU A 332 14.23 52.08 -11.24
N ALA A 333 14.09 51.12 -10.31
CA ALA A 333 14.46 51.27 -8.89
C ALA A 333 15.88 50.77 -8.57
N ASN A 334 16.74 50.62 -9.57
CA ASN A 334 18.11 50.13 -9.42
C ASN A 334 19.09 51.31 -9.24
N PRO A 335 19.47 51.70 -8.00
CA PRO A 335 20.41 52.81 -7.77
C PRO A 335 21.84 52.47 -8.21
N CYS A 336 22.06 51.29 -8.77
CA CYS A 336 23.33 50.82 -9.32
C CYS A 336 23.30 50.66 -10.85
N GLY A 337 22.21 51.06 -11.52
CA GLY A 337 22.13 51.14 -12.98
C GLY A 337 22.91 52.36 -13.45
N VAL A 338 24.19 52.17 -13.71
CA VAL A 338 25.11 53.21 -14.16
C VAL A 338 24.67 53.72 -15.53
N MET A 339 24.60 55.05 -15.62
CA MET A 339 24.63 55.85 -16.84
C MET A 339 25.64 55.27 -17.84
N ALA A 340 25.15 54.85 -18.99
CA ALA A 340 25.92 54.86 -20.22
C ALA A 340 25.48 56.08 -21.03
#